data_AF-A0A956D381-F1
#
_entry.id   AF-A0A956D381-F1
#
_cell.length_a   1.000
_cell.length_b   1.000
_cell.length_c   1.000
_cell.angle_alpha   90.00
_cell.angle_beta   90.00
_cell.angle_gamma   90.00
#
_symmetry.space_group_name_H-M   'P 1'
#
loop_
_entity.id
_entity.type
_entity.pdbx_description
1 polymer ?
#
loop_
_entity_poly.entity_id
_entity_poly.type
_entity_poly.pdbx_seq_one_letter_code
_entity_poly.pdbx_strand_id
1 'polypeptide(L)' 'MPATGVSVSFEEIDGNDVCRVDVSESSGPVFARTPKSPKTADFFVRMGNSTRQLMTDEVLRYEKEHWGLAD' A
#
# COMPACT_ATOMS: atom_id res chain seq x y z
N MET A 1 -0.05 -13.61 -3.25
CA MET A 1 1.20 -13.23 -3.92
C MET A 1 1.89 -12.19 -3.03
N PRO A 2 3.16 -12.36 -2.61
CA PRO A 2 3.89 -11.25 -2.00
C PRO A 2 3.94 -10.08 -3.00
N ALA A 3 3.85 -8.84 -2.54
CA ALA A 3 3.98 -7.66 -3.39
C ALA A 3 5.38 -7.66 -4.01
N THR A 4 5.47 -8.12 -5.25
CA THR A 4 6.68 -8.03 -6.08
C THR A 4 6.95 -6.56 -6.36
N GLY A 5 8.09 -6.03 -5.89
CA GLY A 5 8.47 -4.62 -6.10
C GLY A 5 8.91 -3.86 -4.85
N VAL A 6 9.20 -4.54 -3.74
CA VAL A 6 9.73 -3.91 -2.51
C VAL A 6 11.24 -4.15 -2.41
N SER A 7 12.01 -3.08 -2.22
CA SER A 7 13.42 -3.15 -1.80
C SER A 7 13.63 -2.43 -0.48
N VAL A 8 14.50 -2.98 0.36
CA VAL A 8 14.81 -2.43 1.69
C VAL A 8 16.31 -2.16 1.77
N SER A 9 16.67 -0.96 2.23
CA SER A 9 18.04 -0.60 2.57
C SER A 9 18.10 0.08 3.94
N PHE A 10 19.29 0.10 4.54
CA PHE A 10 19.54 0.76 5.81
C PHE A 10 20.69 1.74 5.62
N GLU A 11 20.48 2.97 6.05
CA GLU A 11 21.46 4.07 5.99
C GLU A 11 21.64 4.65 7.39
N GLU A 12 22.85 5.08 7.74
CA GLU A 12 23.10 5.79 9.00
C GLU A 12 22.91 7.30 8.80
N ILE A 13 21.99 7.90 9.57
CA ILE A 13 21.72 9.35 9.55
C ILE A 13 21.72 9.86 10.99
N ASP A 14 22.58 10.83 11.28
CA ASP A 14 22.76 11.42 12.62
C ASP A 14 22.98 10.36 13.72
N GLY A 15 23.71 9.29 13.40
CA GLY A 15 23.98 8.17 14.31
C GLY A 15 22.80 7.22 14.55
N ASN A 16 21.74 7.30 13.73
CA ASN A 16 20.59 6.39 13.78
C ASN A 16 20.50 5.56 12.50
N ASP A 17 20.14 4.28 12.63
CA ASP A 17 19.78 3.44 11.49
C ASP A 17 18.41 3.86 10.93
N VAL A 18 18.38 4.28 9.68
CA VAL A 18 17.16 4.62 8.94
C VAL A 18 16.87 3.50 7.95
N CYS A 19 15.77 2.80 8.17
CA CYS A 19 15.24 1.80 7.24
C CYS A 19 14.49 2.50 6.10
N ARG A 20 15.06 2.46 4.90
CA ARG A 20 14.42 2.95 3.69
C ARG A 20 13.73 1.78 2.99
N VAL A 21 12.45 1.99 2.67
CA VAL A 21 11.64 1.04 1.91
C VAL A 21 11.22 1.70 0.61
N ASP A 22 11.72 1.21 -0.51
CA ASP A 22 11.30 1.63 -1.84
C ASP A 22 10.29 0.61 -2.38
N VAL A 23 9.16 1.12 -2.87
CA VAL A 23 8.04 0.29 -3.34
C VAL A 23 7.69 0.72 -4.76
N SER A 24 7.76 -0.23 -5.69
CA SER A 24 7.31 -0.06 -7.08
C SER A 24 5.79 -0.18 -7.17
N GLU A 25 5.21 0.38 -8.24
CA GLU A 25 3.78 0.21 -8.53
C GLU A 25 3.41 -1.28 -8.62
N SER A 26 2.28 -1.64 -8.03
CA SER A 26 1.79 -3.02 -8.07
C SER A 26 0.98 -3.26 -9.35
N SER A 27 1.00 -4.50 -9.85
CA SER A 27 0.17 -4.91 -11.00
C SER A 27 -1.31 -5.06 -10.65
N GLY A 28 -1.70 -4.82 -9.40
CA GLY A 28 -3.08 -4.91 -8.93
C GLY A 28 -3.22 -4.45 -7.47
N PRO A 29 -4.43 -4.54 -6.91
CA PRO A 29 -4.72 -4.09 -5.55
C PRO A 29 -3.97 -4.91 -4.50
N VAL A 30 -3.41 -4.23 -3.49
CA VAL A 30 -2.75 -4.86 -2.34
C VAL A 30 -3.48 -4.44 -1.07
N PHE A 31 -3.99 -5.42 -0.33
CA PHE A 31 -4.73 -5.18 0.91
C PHE A 31 -3.83 -5.36 2.15
N ALA A 32 -3.93 -4.42 3.08
CA ALA A 32 -3.21 -4.46 4.34
C ALA A 32 -4.05 -5.19 5.41
N ARG A 33 -3.36 -5.95 6.26
CA ARG A 33 -3.93 -6.46 7.52
C ARG A 33 -3.39 -5.62 8.65
N THR A 34 -4.24 -4.80 9.25
CA THR A 34 -3.81 -3.92 10.36
C THR A 34 -4.00 -4.63 11.70
N PRO A 35 -3.21 -4.31 12.74
CA PRO A 35 -3.42 -4.88 14.08
C PRO A 35 -4.79 -4.54 14.67
N LYS A 36 -5.40 -3.43 14.25
CA LYS A 36 -6.73 -2.99 14.69
C LYS A 36 -7.86 -3.79 14.03
N SER A 37 -7.62 -4.28 12.81
CA SER A 37 -8.59 -5.06 12.06
C SER A 37 -7.93 -6.29 11.43
N PRO A 38 -7.45 -7.25 12.24
CA PRO A 38 -6.65 -8.38 11.76
C PRO A 38 -7.45 -9.35 10.88
N LYS A 39 -8.79 -9.25 10.92
CA LYS A 39 -9.72 -10.07 10.13
C LYS A 39 -10.24 -9.37 8.87
N THR A 40 -9.97 -8.08 8.69
CA THR A 40 -10.36 -7.35 7.48
C THR A 40 -9.15 -7.08 6.61
N ALA A 41 -9.35 -7.22 5.31
CA ALA A 41 -8.41 -6.77 4.31
C ALA A 41 -8.72 -5.28 4.06
N ASP A 42 -7.97 -4.40 4.71
CA ASP A 42 -8.16 -2.96 4.60
C ASP A 42 -7.41 -2.44 3.36
N PHE A 43 -8.02 -1.50 2.64
CA PHE A 43 -7.41 -0.89 1.46
C PHE A 43 -7.08 0.59 1.73
N PHE A 44 -5.85 0.98 1.44
CA PHE A 44 -5.34 2.32 1.69
C PHE A 44 -4.73 2.91 0.44
N VAL A 45 -4.97 4.20 0.22
CA VAL A 45 -4.34 4.96 -0.87
C VAL A 45 -3.66 6.18 -0.29
N ARG A 46 -2.44 6.47 -0.75
CA ARG A 46 -1.73 7.70 -0.43
C ARG A 46 -2.15 8.80 -1.39
N MET A 47 -2.63 9.91 -0.84
CA MET A 47 -2.99 11.12 -1.59
C MET A 47 -2.20 12.30 -1.02
N GLY A 48 -1.25 12.80 -1.79
CA GLY A 48 -0.30 13.81 -1.34
C GLY A 48 0.54 13.31 -0.16
N ASN A 49 0.46 14.00 0.98
CA ASN A 49 1.19 13.64 2.20
C ASN A 49 0.39 12.76 3.18
N SER A 50 -0.85 12.40 2.84
CA SER A 50 -1.76 11.66 3.72
C SER A 50 -2.09 10.28 3.16
N THR A 51 -2.36 9.32 4.04
CA THR A 51 -2.85 7.99 3.68
C THR A 51 -4.27 7.84 4.18
N ARG A 52 -5.19 7.47 3.29
CA ARG A 52 -6.61 7.31 3.61
C ARG A 52 -7.06 5.88 3.36
N GLN A 53 -7.86 5.35 4.28
CA GLN A 53 -8.58 4.09 4.09
C GLN A 53 -9.78 4.33 3.16
N LEU A 54 -9.94 3.46 2.16
CA LEU A 54 -11.09 3.48 1.27
C LEU A 54 -12.18 2.54 1.78
N MET A 55 -13.44 2.94 1.61
CA MET A 55 -14.60 2.06 1.79
C MET A 55 -14.78 1.14 0.58
N THR A 56 -15.58 0.08 0.71
CA THR A 56 -15.73 -0.96 -0.33
C THR A 56 -16.12 -0.41 -1.71
N ASP A 57 -17.08 0.52 -1.78
CA ASP A 57 -17.51 1.14 -3.03
C ASP A 57 -16.40 2.02 -3.65
N GLU A 58 -15.61 2.69 -2.81
CA GLU A 58 -14.46 3.46 -3.25
C GLU A 58 -13.33 2.56 -3.77
N VAL A 59 -13.11 1.40 -3.16
CA VAL A 59 -12.11 0.41 -3.62
C VAL A 59 -12.47 -0.10 -5.01
N LEU A 60 -13.72 -0.53 -5.23
CA LEU A 60 -14.17 -1.02 -6.54
C LEU A 60 -13.99 0.03 -7.63
N ARG A 61 -14.33 1.29 -7.33
CA ARG A 61 -14.11 2.40 -8.26
C ARG A 61 -12.62 2.62 -8.52
N TYR A 62 -11.80 2.65 -7.48
CA TYR A 62 -10.36 2.86 -7.58
C TYR A 62 -9.68 1.76 -8.39
N GLU A 63 -10.05 0.49 -8.17
CA GLU A 63 -9.49 -0.66 -8.89
C GLU A 63 -9.74 -0.59 -10.39
N LYS A 64 -10.98 -0.22 -10.76
CA LYS A 64 -11.38 -0.04 -12.15
C LYS A 64 -10.64 1.12 -12.82
N GLU A 65 -10.50 2.25 -12.13
CA GLU A 65 -9.85 3.43 -12.68
C GLU A 65 -8.32 3.26 -12.80
N HIS A 66 -7.69 2.59 -11.83
CA HIS A 66 -6.23 2.52 -11.74
C HIS A 66 -5.63 1.34 -12.50
N TRP A 67 -6.27 0.17 -12.48
CA TRP A 67 -5.77 -1.05 -13.13
C TRP A 67 -6.66 -1.56 -14.26
N GLY A 68 -7.83 -0.96 -14.51
CA GLY A 68 -8.75 -1.45 -15.53
C GLY A 68 -9.35 -2.82 -15.21
N LEU A 69 -9.30 -3.24 -13.94
CA LEU A 69 -9.92 -4.47 -13.47
C LEU A 69 -11.44 -4.25 -13.50
N ALA A 70 -12.13 -4.88 -14.44
CA ALA A 70 -13.58 -4.96 -14.50
C ALA A 70 -14.04 -6.33 -13.97
N ASP A 71 -15.22 -6.38 -13.36
CA ASP A 71 -15.90 -7.62 -12.95
C ASP A 71 -16.10 -8.59 -14.13
#